data_AF-A0A1H0WW92-F1
#
_entry.id   AF-A0A1H0WW92-F1
#
_cell.length_a   1.000
_cell.length_b   1.000
_cell.length_c   1.000
_cell.angle_alpha   90.00
_cell.angle_beta   90.00
_cell.angle_gamma   90.00
#
_symmetry.space_group_name_H-M   'P 1'
#
loop_
_entity.id
_entity.type
_entity.pdbx_description
1 polymer ?
#
loop_
_entity_poly.entity_id
_entity_poly.type
_entity_poly.pdbx_seq_one_letter_code
_entity_poly.pdbx_strand_id
1 'polypeptide(L)'
;MKEVIKLIAEITNISHDLLMDFSDAMGWQLTDKELHLWVMGIMGIIVFFVVQVVFKALAKWSITSISFIYSFTVLVVIVFAIEIQQKITGRGNMEFLDAVIGLWGFLLFFGAYLIIRLLIYGVKKLVRYMKENRNNHNDQTTRFKG
;
A
#
# COMPACT_ATOMS: atom_id res chain seq x y z
N MET A 1 7.76 7.96 -19.21
CA MET A 1 7.52 6.59 -18.71
C MET A 1 8.41 5.55 -19.40
N LYS A 2 8.52 5.56 -20.74
CA LYS A 2 9.35 4.62 -21.51
C LYS A 2 10.80 4.51 -21.02
N GLU A 3 11.44 5.63 -20.72
CA GLU A 3 12.84 5.65 -20.23
C GLU A 3 12.99 5.02 -18.84
N VAL A 4 12.08 5.31 -17.92
CA VAL A 4 12.06 4.71 -16.58
C VAL A 4 11.83 3.19 -16.67
N ILE A 5 10.89 2.75 -17.50
CA ILE A 5 10.63 1.32 -17.71
C ILE A 5 11.84 0.66 -18.37
N LYS A 6 12.48 1.31 -19.34
CA LYS A 6 13.69 0.79 -19.98
C LYS A 6 14.83 0.66 -18.98
N LEU A 7 15.03 1.66 -18.12
CA LEU A 7 16.03 1.62 -17.05
C LEU A 7 15.77 0.46 -16.08
N ILE A 8 14.51 0.31 -15.62
CA ILE A 8 14.13 -0.79 -14.73
C ILE A 8 14.33 -2.16 -15.40
N ALA A 9 13.96 -2.27 -16.68
CA ALA A 9 14.15 -3.50 -17.45
C ALA A 9 15.64 -3.83 -17.63
N GLU A 10 16.48 -2.83 -17.91
CA GLU A 10 17.92 -2.99 -18.05
C GLU A 10 18.58 -3.41 -16.74
N ILE A 11 18.22 -2.79 -15.62
CA ILE A 11 18.69 -3.20 -14.29
C ILE A 11 18.25 -4.64 -13.97
N THR A 12 17.01 -5.00 -14.32
CA THR A 12 16.48 -6.35 -14.13
C THR A 12 17.27 -7.37 -14.96
N ASN A 13 17.56 -7.06 -16.22
CA ASN A 13 18.35 -7.94 -17.09
C ASN A 13 19.77 -8.13 -16.57
N ILE A 14 20.46 -7.05 -16.19
CA ILE A 14 21.81 -7.13 -15.60
C ILE A 14 21.80 -8.00 -14.34
N SER A 15 20.77 -7.85 -13.50
CA SER A 15 20.64 -8.64 -12.27
C SER A 15 20.39 -10.11 -12.56
N HIS A 16 19.63 -10.42 -13.60
CA HIS A 16 19.36 -11.79 -14.05
C HIS A 16 20.63 -12.45 -14.59
N ASP A 17 21.38 -11.75 -15.45
CA ASP A 17 22.64 -12.23 -16.01
C ASP A 17 23.67 -12.52 -14.88
N LEU A 18 23.79 -11.61 -13.90
CA LEU A 18 24.68 -11.80 -12.74
C LEU A 18 24.32 -13.03 -11.90
N LEU A 19 23.03 -13.31 -11.72
CA LEU A 19 22.56 -14.49 -10.99
C LEU A 19 22.85 -15.77 -11.77
N MET A 20 22.74 -15.73 -13.09
CA MET A 20 23.06 -16.86 -13.96
C MET A 20 24.56 -17.17 -13.92
N ASP A 21 25.42 -16.16 -14.09
CA ASP A 21 26.88 -16.30 -14.01
C ASP A 21 27.32 -16.86 -12.64
N PHE A 22 26.67 -16.42 -11.56
CA PHE A 22 26.91 -16.94 -10.22
C PHE A 22 26.51 -18.41 -10.09
N SER A 23 25.36 -18.79 -10.66
CA SER A 23 24.89 -20.18 -10.67
C SER A 23 25.89 -21.10 -11.40
N ASP A 24 26.35 -20.66 -12.57
CA ASP A 24 27.34 -21.39 -13.36
C ASP A 24 28.68 -21.50 -12.65
N ALA A 25 29.14 -20.43 -11.99
CA ALA A 25 30.37 -20.44 -11.17
C ALA A 25 30.30 -21.41 -9.97
N MET A 26 29.10 -21.61 -9.42
CA MET A 26 28.83 -22.59 -8.35
C MET A 26 28.66 -24.02 -8.87
N GLY A 27 28.73 -24.24 -10.19
CA GLY A 27 28.50 -25.53 -10.84
C GLY A 27 27.02 -25.94 -10.91
N TRP A 28 26.11 -25.02 -10.58
CA TRP A 28 24.68 -25.21 -10.69
C TRP A 28 24.26 -24.79 -12.10
N GLN A 29 24.26 -25.74 -13.04
CA GLN A 29 23.80 -25.55 -14.43
C GLN A 29 22.26 -25.42 -14.48
N LEU A 30 21.71 -24.43 -13.76
CA LEU A 30 20.27 -24.21 -13.67
C LEU A 30 19.76 -23.64 -14.99
N THR A 31 18.63 -24.14 -15.45
CA THR A 31 17.90 -23.47 -16.54
C THR A 31 17.27 -22.17 -16.05
N ASP A 32 17.01 -21.24 -16.97
CA ASP A 32 16.33 -19.97 -16.67
C ASP A 32 15.04 -20.16 -15.85
N LYS A 33 14.26 -21.20 -16.14
CA LYS A 33 13.03 -21.54 -15.40
C LYS A 33 13.30 -22.00 -13.97
N GLU A 34 14.35 -22.79 -13.77
CA GLU A 34 14.74 -23.28 -12.44
C GLU A 34 15.32 -22.14 -11.61
N LEU A 35 16.14 -21.28 -12.21
CA LEU A 35 16.65 -20.09 -11.55
C LEU A 35 15.49 -19.18 -11.11
N HIS A 36 14.52 -18.92 -11.99
CA HIS A 36 13.32 -18.16 -11.64
C HIS A 36 12.53 -18.79 -10.48
N LEU A 37 12.36 -20.11 -10.47
CA LEU A 37 11.67 -20.80 -9.37
C LEU A 37 12.36 -20.52 -8.02
N TRP A 38 13.68 -20.70 -7.95
CA TRP A 38 14.44 -20.50 -6.73
C TRP A 38 14.51 -19.03 -6.32
N VAL A 39 14.82 -18.14 -7.25
CA VAL A 39 14.93 -16.70 -6.99
C VAL A 39 13.58 -16.13 -6.56
N MET A 40 12.51 -16.38 -7.31
CA MET A 40 11.17 -15.86 -6.97
C MET A 40 10.62 -16.51 -5.70
N GLY A 41 10.88 -17.80 -5.48
CA GLY A 41 10.46 -18.51 -4.27
C GLY A 41 11.13 -17.96 -3.02
N ILE A 42 12.46 -17.81 -3.03
CA ILE A 42 13.23 -17.28 -1.89
C ILE A 42 12.89 -15.81 -1.67
N MET A 43 12.89 -15.00 -2.74
CA MET A 43 12.53 -13.58 -2.66
C MET A 43 11.11 -13.40 -2.11
N GLY A 44 10.16 -14.22 -2.55
CA GLY A 44 8.78 -14.18 -2.07
C GLY A 44 8.66 -14.44 -0.56
N ILE A 45 9.40 -15.43 -0.04
CA ILE A 45 9.42 -15.71 1.41
C ILE A 45 10.10 -14.58 2.20
N ILE A 46 11.20 -14.03 1.70
CA ILE A 46 11.87 -12.87 2.33
C ILE A 46 10.91 -11.67 2.38
N VAL A 47 10.29 -11.33 1.25
CA VAL A 47 9.31 -10.24 1.16
C VAL A 47 8.14 -10.50 2.10
N PHE A 48 7.63 -11.73 2.18
CA PHE A 48 6.57 -12.10 3.11
C PHE A 48 6.95 -11.80 4.56
N PHE A 49 8.14 -12.21 5.02
CA PHE A 49 8.58 -11.93 6.39
C PHE A 49 8.73 -10.43 6.66
N VAL A 50 9.29 -9.67 5.71
CA VAL A 50 9.42 -8.21 5.81
C VAL A 50 8.04 -7.56 5.92
N VAL A 51 7.13 -7.88 4.98
CA VAL A 51 5.76 -7.35 4.98
C VAL A 51 5.04 -7.72 6.27
N GLN A 52 5.22 -8.96 6.75
CA GLN A 52 4.58 -9.41 7.99
C GLN A 52 5.05 -8.62 9.21
N VAL A 53 6.35 -8.34 9.32
CA VAL A 53 6.89 -7.50 10.41
C VAL A 53 6.35 -6.08 10.33
N VAL A 54 6.40 -5.48 9.13
CA VAL A 54 5.90 -4.11 8.89
C VAL A 54 4.42 -4.02 9.20
N PHE A 55 3.60 -4.92 8.67
CA PHE A 55 2.14 -4.89 8.86
C PHE A 55 1.75 -5.18 10.31
N LYS A 56 2.47 -6.07 11.01
CA LYS A 56 2.27 -6.28 12.44
C LYS A 56 2.58 -5.01 13.25
N ALA A 57 3.60 -4.25 12.87
CA ALA A 57 3.91 -2.97 13.52
C ALA A 57 2.81 -1.92 13.24
N LEU A 58 2.34 -1.82 11.99
CA LEU A 58 1.26 -0.90 11.60
C LEU A 58 -0.10 -1.28 12.20
N ALA A 59 -0.38 -2.58 12.38
CA ALA A 59 -1.61 -3.08 12.98
C ALA A 59 -1.83 -2.52 14.39
N LYS A 60 -0.73 -2.29 15.13
CA LYS A 60 -0.78 -1.66 16.47
C LYS A 60 -1.33 -0.23 16.43
N TRP A 61 -1.18 0.45 15.30
CA TRP A 61 -1.63 1.84 15.12
C TRP A 61 -3.05 1.85 14.54
N SER A 62 -3.25 1.19 13.40
CA SER A 62 -4.58 1.08 12.79
C SER A 62 -4.61 0.03 11.69
N ILE A 63 -5.67 -0.77 11.68
CA ILE A 63 -6.02 -1.63 10.54
C ILE A 63 -6.21 -0.78 9.27
N THR A 64 -6.72 0.45 9.40
CA THR A 64 -6.90 1.37 8.27
C THR A 64 -5.59 1.69 7.55
N SER A 65 -4.47 1.77 8.27
CA SER A 65 -3.15 2.03 7.67
C SER A 65 -2.69 0.85 6.81
N ILE A 66 -2.97 -0.39 7.23
CA ILE A 66 -2.67 -1.59 6.44
C ILE A 66 -3.54 -1.61 5.18
N SER A 67 -4.85 -1.35 5.33
CA SER A 67 -5.76 -1.28 4.18
C SER A 67 -5.35 -0.21 3.19
N PHE A 68 -4.87 0.95 3.66
CA PHE A 68 -4.35 2.02 2.81
C PHE A 68 -3.13 1.56 2.01
N ILE A 69 -2.11 1.00 2.67
CA ILE A 69 -0.90 0.54 1.97
C ILE A 69 -1.25 -0.53 0.94
N TYR A 70 -2.03 -1.53 1.33
CA TYR A 70 -2.41 -2.61 0.42
C TYR A 70 -3.18 -2.09 -0.80
N SER A 71 -4.21 -1.26 -0.59
CA SER A 71 -4.99 -0.69 -1.69
C SER A 71 -4.14 0.25 -2.58
N PHE A 72 -3.25 1.04 -1.99
CA PHE A 72 -2.33 1.89 -2.73
C PHE A 72 -1.37 1.07 -3.59
N THR A 73 -0.75 0.02 -3.05
CA THR A 73 0.15 -0.87 -3.81
C THR A 73 -0.58 -1.56 -4.97
N VAL A 74 -1.80 -2.06 -4.74
CA VAL A 74 -2.63 -2.64 -5.82
C VAL A 74 -2.93 -1.60 -6.89
N LEU A 75 -3.29 -0.38 -6.49
CA LEU A 75 -3.58 0.69 -7.44
C LEU A 75 -2.35 1.07 -8.29
N VAL A 76 -1.16 1.15 -7.69
CA VAL A 76 0.10 1.37 -8.41
C VAL A 76 0.25 0.34 -9.53
N VAL A 77 0.09 -0.95 -9.22
CA VAL A 77 0.19 -2.03 -10.23
C VAL A 77 -0.85 -1.88 -11.33
N ILE A 78 -2.11 -1.57 -10.98
CA ILE A 78 -3.21 -1.40 -11.94
C ILE A 78 -2.94 -0.22 -12.88
N VAL A 79 -2.54 0.92 -12.33
CA VAL A 79 -2.23 2.13 -13.09
C VAL A 79 -1.13 1.83 -14.10
N PHE A 80 -0.02 1.24 -13.67
CA PHE A 80 1.05 0.85 -14.60
C PHE A 80 0.59 -0.16 -15.66
N ALA A 81 -0.25 -1.13 -15.29
CA ALA A 81 -0.79 -2.10 -16.26
C ALA A 81 -1.65 -1.43 -17.34
N ILE A 82 -2.50 -0.46 -16.98
CA ILE A 82 -3.32 0.30 -17.93
C ILE A 82 -2.43 1.12 -18.87
N GLU A 83 -1.44 1.81 -18.33
CA GLU A 83 -0.51 2.65 -19.10
C GLU A 83 0.34 1.83 -20.10
N ILE A 84 0.84 0.67 -19.68
CA ILE A 84 1.53 -0.28 -20.56
C ILE A 84 0.57 -0.74 -21.68
N GLN A 85 -0.66 -1.11 -21.34
CA GLN A 85 -1.64 -1.57 -22.32
C GLN A 85 -2.02 -0.48 -23.32
N GLN A 86 -2.18 0.77 -22.87
CA GLN A 86 -2.46 1.91 -23.76
C GLN A 86 -1.31 2.14 -24.73
N LYS A 87 -0.05 1.97 -24.29
CA LYS A 87 1.12 2.08 -25.16
C LYS A 87 1.16 1.00 -26.22
N ILE A 88 0.85 -0.25 -25.86
CA ILE A 88 0.86 -1.40 -26.78
C ILE A 88 -0.28 -1.29 -27.81
N THR A 89 -1.46 -0.84 -27.37
CA THR A 89 -2.65 -0.76 -28.23
C THR A 89 -2.70 0.52 -29.08
N GLY A 90 -1.78 1.47 -28.87
CA GLY A 90 -1.74 2.74 -29.59
C GLY A 90 -2.93 3.68 -29.29
N ARG A 91 -3.71 3.39 -28.24
CA ARG A 91 -4.89 4.19 -27.85
C ARG A 91 -4.54 5.47 -27.07
N GLY A 92 -3.27 5.65 -26.73
CA GLY A 92 -2.76 6.81 -26.01
C GLY A 92 -1.23 6.85 -26.03
N ASN A 93 -0.67 7.97 -25.58
CA ASN A 93 0.75 8.02 -25.28
C ASN A 93 0.98 7.51 -23.85
N MET A 94 2.11 6.85 -23.60
CA MET A 94 2.41 6.34 -22.27
C MET A 94 2.96 7.47 -21.42
N GLU A 95 2.10 8.11 -20.63
CA GLU A 95 2.45 9.32 -19.90
C GLU A 95 2.61 9.04 -18.41
N PHE A 96 3.82 9.30 -17.90
CA PHE A 96 4.08 9.12 -16.46
C PHE A 96 3.16 9.99 -15.60
N LEU A 97 2.74 11.12 -16.16
CA LEU A 97 1.87 12.06 -15.51
C LEU A 97 0.45 11.50 -15.33
N ASP A 98 -0.06 10.73 -16.28
CA ASP A 98 -1.37 10.06 -16.16
C ASP A 98 -1.35 9.02 -15.03
N ALA A 99 -0.25 8.27 -14.92
CA ALA A 99 -0.06 7.36 -13.79
C ALA A 99 -0.04 8.11 -12.44
N VAL A 100 0.71 9.21 -12.38
CA VAL A 100 0.82 10.05 -11.18
C VAL A 100 -0.54 10.66 -10.80
N ILE A 101 -1.31 11.17 -11.77
CA ILE A 101 -2.66 11.70 -11.54
C ILE A 101 -3.59 10.61 -11.02
N GLY A 102 -3.54 9.39 -11.57
CA GLY A 102 -4.32 8.25 -11.09
C GLY A 102 -4.06 7.95 -9.61
N LEU A 103 -2.79 8.00 -9.19
CA LEU A 103 -2.40 7.83 -7.79
C LEU A 103 -2.82 9.02 -6.91
N TRP A 104 -2.71 10.25 -7.42
CA TRP A 104 -3.20 11.45 -6.71
C TRP A 104 -4.69 11.41 -6.45
N GLY A 105 -5.49 10.90 -7.39
CA GLY A 105 -6.93 10.71 -7.21
C GLY A 105 -7.23 9.87 -5.98
N PHE A 106 -6.54 8.73 -5.81
CA PHE A 106 -6.69 7.90 -4.61
C PHE A 106 -6.28 8.63 -3.33
N LEU A 107 -5.15 9.33 -3.32
CA LEU A 107 -4.71 10.10 -2.15
C LEU A 107 -5.72 11.19 -1.77
N LEU A 108 -6.28 11.89 -2.76
CA LEU A 108 -7.30 12.92 -2.56
C LEU A 108 -8.58 12.33 -1.92
N PHE A 109 -9.13 11.27 -2.51
CA PHE A 109 -10.36 10.64 -2.00
C PHE A 109 -10.15 9.98 -0.64
N PHE A 110 -8.99 9.35 -0.41
CA PHE A 110 -8.65 8.78 0.89
C PHE A 110 -8.48 9.88 1.96
N GLY A 111 -7.88 11.02 1.60
CA GLY A 111 -7.79 12.20 2.46
C GLY A 111 -9.18 12.71 2.87
N ALA A 112 -10.11 12.83 1.92
CA ALA A 112 -11.50 13.19 2.21
C ALA A 112 -12.18 12.19 3.16
N TYR A 113 -11.97 10.88 2.94
CA TYR A 113 -12.45 9.83 3.85
C TYR A 113 -11.92 10.01 5.28
N LEU A 114 -10.62 10.30 5.45
CA LEU A 114 -10.03 10.54 6.78
C LEU A 114 -10.65 11.76 7.48
N ILE A 115 -10.88 12.86 6.75
CA ILE A 115 -11.54 14.06 7.28
C ILE A 115 -12.94 13.72 7.78
N ILE A 116 -13.75 13.02 6.97
CA ILE A 116 -15.10 12.60 7.36
C ILE A 116 -15.06 11.73 8.62
N ARG A 117 -14.15 10.75 8.68
CA ARG A 117 -13.98 9.87 9.84
C ARG A 117 -13.62 10.66 11.10
N LEU A 118 -12.72 11.65 10.97
CA LEU A 118 -12.31 12.51 12.06
C LEU A 118 -13.48 13.35 12.59
N LEU A 119 -14.28 13.94 11.70
CA LEU A 119 -15.48 14.70 12.06
C LEU A 119 -16.50 13.84 12.82
N ILE A 120 -16.80 12.63 12.33
CA ILE A 120 -17.72 11.70 12.99
C ILE A 120 -17.22 11.34 14.40
N TYR A 121 -15.93 11.05 14.54
CA TYR A 121 -15.32 10.76 15.84
C TYR A 121 -15.42 11.96 16.78
N GLY A 122 -15.13 13.17 16.30
CA GLY A 122 -15.25 14.42 17.05
C GLY A 122 -16.67 14.66 17.57
N VAL A 123 -17.69 14.51 16.71
CA VAL A 123 -19.10 14.66 17.09
C VAL A 123 -19.51 13.61 18.14
N LYS A 124 -19.15 12.34 17.96
CA LYS A 124 -19.45 11.28 18.94
C LYS A 124 -18.81 11.56 20.31
N LYS A 125 -17.57 12.04 20.32
CA LYS A 125 -16.85 12.41 21.54
C LYS A 125 -17.54 13.56 22.27
N LEU A 126 -17.98 14.59 21.53
CA LEU A 126 -18.70 15.73 22.07
C LEU A 126 -20.05 15.33 22.67
N VAL A 127 -20.83 14.51 21.95
CA VAL A 127 -22.12 14.00 22.44
C VAL A 127 -21.96 13.18 23.71
N ARG A 128 -20.93 12.31 23.79
CA ARG A 128 -20.65 11.54 25.00
C ARG A 128 -20.29 12.45 26.18
N TYR A 129 -19.42 13.43 25.95
CA TYR A 129 -19.05 14.41 26.96
C TYR A 129 -20.26 15.18 27.50
N MET A 130 -21.16 15.64 26.63
CA MET A 130 -22.38 16.33 27.05
C MET A 130 -23.33 15.42 27.84
N LYS A 131 -23.48 14.15 27.46
CA LYS A 131 -24.34 13.18 28.16
C LYS A 131 -23.82 12.88 29.57
N GLU A 132 -22.52 12.70 29.71
CA GLU A 132 -21.86 12.42 30.99
C GLU A 132 -21.95 13.60 31.96
N ASN A 133 -21.74 14.83 31.45
CA ASN A 133 -21.84 16.04 32.27
C ASN A 133 -23.29 16.33 32.73
N ARG A 134 -24.28 16.00 31.90
CA ARG A 134 -25.71 16.16 32.25
C ARG A 134 -26.15 15.16 33.33
N ASN A 135 -25.64 13.93 33.29
CA ASN A 135 -25.95 12.91 34.31
C ASN A 135 -25.36 13.26 35.68
N ASN A 136 -24.12 13.76 35.74
CA ASN A 136 -23.50 14.17 37.01
C ASN A 136 -24.23 15.33 37.70
N HIS A 137 -24.86 16.22 36.92
CA HIS A 137 -25.64 17.33 37.47
C HIS A 137 -26.98 16.86 38.08
N ASN A 138 -27.62 15.86 37.48
CA ASN A 138 -28.85 15.27 38.02
C ASN A 138 -28.61 14.48 39.32
N ASP A 139 -27.47 13.82 39.47
CA ASP A 139 -27.15 13.03 40.67
C ASP A 139 -26.84 13.91 41.90
N GLN A 140 -26.30 15.12 41.69
CA GLN A 140 -26.11 16.08 42.77
C GLN A 140 -27.44 16.68 43.25
N THR A 141 -28.40 16.89 42.36
CA THR A 141 -29.70 17.49 42.72
C THR A 141 -30.66 16.52 43.42
N THR A 142 -30.51 15.21 43.23
CA THR A 142 -31.25 14.17 43.98
C THR A 142 -30.70 13.98 45.39
N ARG A 143 -29.38 14.08 45.58
CA ARG A 143 -28.74 13.91 46.91
C ARG A 143 -29.07 15.01 47.93
N PHE A 144 -29.45 16.20 47.48
CA PHE A 144 -29.88 17.31 48.35
C PHE A 144 -31.37 17.28 48.70
N LYS A 145 -32.15 16.34 48.16
CA LYS A 145 -33.60 16.24 48.35
C LYS A 145 -34.06 15.06 49.23
N GLY A 146 -33.14 14.27 49.76
CA GLY A 146 -33.43 13.19 50.73
C GLY A 146 -32.88 13.55 52.10
#